data_AF-A0A3D0IB58-F1
#
_entry.id   AF-A0A3D0IB58-F1
#
_cell.length_a   1.000
_cell.length_b   1.000
_cell.length_c   1.000
_cell.angle_alpha   90.00
_cell.angle_beta   90.00
_cell.angle_gamma   90.00
#
_symmetry.space_group_name_H-M   'P 1'
#
loop_
_entity.id
_entity.type
_entity.pdbx_description
1 polymer ?
#
loop_
_entity_poly.entity_id
_entity_poly.type
_entity_poly.pdbx_seq_one_letter_code
_entity_poly.pdbx_strand_id
1 'polypeptide(L)'
;YLYDIDDLAGVAAANADERRRETMLGEAIVLEEQQRFDGWLLALQAVPTIRHLRARAEAIRQGELQRALQRLSLDETQRQGVESLTRSIVNKLLHAPVSRLRAEAEREEGLAYLEAARVLFALDDPDRTGAEAAQSAALDEGLLDGADPEDSEGT
;
A
#
# COMPACT_ATOMS: atom_id res chain seq x y z
N TYR A 1 10.67 28.39 64.69
CA TYR A 1 10.03 29.12 63.59
C TYR A 1 8.52 28.96 63.76
N LEU A 2 7.82 30.08 63.96
CA LEU A 2 6.35 30.13 64.10
C LEU A 2 5.82 30.45 62.70
N TYR A 3 5.02 29.56 62.13
CA TYR A 3 4.35 29.78 60.85
C TYR A 3 2.91 30.23 61.14
N ASP A 4 2.46 31.29 60.46
CA ASP A 4 1.08 31.80 60.59
C ASP A 4 0.19 31.40 59.41
N ILE A 5 -1.05 31.89 59.40
CA ILE A 5 -2.04 31.58 58.36
C ILE A 5 -1.63 32.15 56.99
N ASP A 6 -0.87 33.25 56.97
CA ASP A 6 -0.41 33.89 55.74
C ASP A 6 0.72 33.07 55.10
N ASP A 7 1.56 32.42 55.90
CA ASP A 7 2.57 31.47 55.42
C ASP A 7 1.94 30.26 54.71
N LEU A 8 0.84 29.72 55.27
CA LEU A 8 0.09 28.61 54.66
C LEU A 8 -0.62 29.05 53.37
N ALA A 9 -1.12 30.29 53.31
CA ALA A 9 -1.73 30.85 52.11
C ALA A 9 -0.71 30.99 50.96
N GLY A 10 0.53 31.38 51.27
CA GLY A 10 1.63 31.44 50.31
C GLY A 10 1.97 30.07 49.71
N VAL A 11 2.06 29.02 50.54
CA VAL A 11 2.30 27.64 50.09
C VAL A 11 1.12 27.11 49.26
N ALA A 12 -0.12 27.40 49.65
CA ALA A 12 -1.30 26.99 48.90
C ALA A 12 -1.36 27.64 47.50
N ALA A 13 -1.02 28.93 47.40
CA ALA A 13 -0.93 29.64 46.13
C ALA A 13 0.19 29.08 45.23
N ALA A 14 1.38 28.85 45.79
CA ALA A 14 2.49 28.22 45.06
C ALA A 14 2.12 26.83 44.53
N ASN A 15 1.47 25.99 45.36
CA ASN A 15 0.99 24.68 44.94
C ASN A 15 -0.10 24.77 43.85
N ALA A 16 -0.94 25.80 43.88
CA ALA A 16 -1.95 26.02 42.82
C ALA A 16 -1.30 26.44 41.50
N ASP A 17 -0.25 27.26 41.54
CA ASP A 17 0.56 27.62 40.36
C ASP A 17 1.32 26.42 39.78
N GLU A 18 1.91 25.59 40.66
CA GLU A 18 2.58 24.34 40.28
C GLU A 18 1.60 23.40 39.55
N ARG A 19 0.42 23.14 40.14
CA ARG A 19 -0.62 22.30 39.51
C ARG A 19 -1.08 22.84 38.17
N ARG A 20 -1.18 24.16 38.01
CA ARG A 20 -1.53 24.79 36.72
C ARG A 20 -0.46 24.55 35.67
N ARG A 21 0.83 24.67 36.04
CA ARG A 21 1.95 24.35 35.13
C ARG A 21 1.98 22.88 34.75
N GLU A 22 1.83 21.99 35.73
CA GLU A 22 1.77 20.54 35.48
C GLU A 22 0.59 20.17 34.58
N THR A 23 -0.58 20.80 34.76
CA THR A 23 -1.74 20.60 33.89
C THR A 23 -1.45 21.00 32.46
N MET A 24 -0.86 22.19 32.23
CA MET A 24 -0.48 22.66 30.89
C MET A 24 0.52 21.71 30.21
N LEU A 25 1.49 21.19 30.96
CA LEU A 25 2.44 20.20 30.44
C LEU A 25 1.74 18.89 30.09
N GLY A 26 0.82 18.43 30.93
CA GLY A 26 0.00 17.25 30.67
C GLY A 26 -0.86 17.40 29.42
N GLU A 27 -1.53 18.55 29.25
CA GLU A 27 -2.35 18.84 28.06
C GLU A 27 -1.51 18.83 26.78
N ALA A 28 -0.29 19.38 26.81
CA ALA A 28 0.62 19.35 25.67
C ALA A 28 1.00 17.91 25.27
N ILE A 29 1.29 17.05 26.23
CA ILE A 29 1.58 15.63 25.98
C ILE A 29 0.36 14.92 25.38
N VAL A 30 -0.83 15.15 25.94
CA VAL A 30 -2.07 14.54 25.43
C VAL A 30 -2.34 14.96 23.99
N LEU A 31 -2.15 16.23 23.65
CA LEU A 31 -2.30 16.73 22.28
C LEU A 31 -1.31 16.08 21.32
N GLU A 32 -0.06 15.89 21.74
CA GLU A 32 0.95 15.22 20.92
C GLU A 32 0.59 13.75 20.68
N GLU A 33 0.18 13.02 21.72
CA GLU A 33 -0.23 11.62 21.58
C GLU A 33 -1.52 11.47 20.77
N GLN A 34 -2.46 12.43 20.88
CA GLN A 34 -3.65 12.46 20.06
C GLN A 34 -3.29 12.56 18.57
N GLN A 35 -2.39 13.48 18.19
CA GLN A 35 -1.95 13.63 16.80
C GLN A 35 -1.28 12.35 16.27
N ARG A 36 -0.44 11.69 17.09
CA ARG A 36 0.16 10.41 16.71
C ARG A 36 -0.88 9.31 16.54
N PHE A 37 -1.88 9.25 17.42
CA PHE A 37 -2.97 8.29 17.35
C PHE A 37 -3.81 8.48 16.09
N ASP A 38 -4.15 9.73 15.74
CA ASP A 38 -4.92 10.05 14.54
C ASP A 38 -4.15 9.64 13.27
N GLY A 39 -2.84 9.93 13.20
CA GLY A 39 -1.98 9.47 12.10
C GLY A 39 -1.90 7.95 12.00
N TRP A 40 -1.82 7.24 13.12
CA TRP A 40 -1.84 5.78 13.15
C TRP A 40 -3.17 5.20 12.64
N LEU A 41 -4.30 5.80 13.03
CA LEU A 41 -5.62 5.35 12.60
C LEU A 41 -5.80 5.52 11.08
N LEU A 42 -5.32 6.63 10.52
CA LEU A 42 -5.28 6.86 9.08
C LEU A 42 -4.41 5.83 8.36
N ALA A 43 -3.23 5.52 8.91
CA ALA A 43 -2.33 4.51 8.35
C ALA A 43 -2.99 3.12 8.26
N LEU A 44 -3.87 2.79 9.21
CA LEU A 44 -4.61 1.53 9.22
C LEU A 44 -5.58 1.41 8.02
N GLN A 45 -6.06 2.53 7.47
CA GLN A 45 -6.92 2.54 6.29
C GLN A 45 -6.20 2.10 5.00
N ALA A 46 -4.87 2.18 4.97
CA ALA A 46 -4.07 1.70 3.84
C ALA A 46 -3.98 0.18 3.73
N VAL A 47 -4.14 -0.52 4.86
CA VAL A 47 -4.00 -1.98 4.94
C VAL A 47 -4.91 -2.72 3.95
N PRO A 48 -6.24 -2.49 3.89
CA PRO A 48 -7.11 -3.17 2.94
C PRO A 48 -6.73 -2.87 1.48
N THR A 49 -6.38 -1.62 1.15
CA THR A 49 -5.94 -1.22 -0.19
C THR A 49 -4.68 -1.97 -0.63
N ILE A 50 -3.65 -2.01 0.23
CA ILE A 50 -2.40 -2.74 -0.04
C ILE A 50 -2.67 -4.24 -0.20
N ARG A 51 -3.59 -4.81 0.59
CA ARG A 51 -3.97 -6.22 0.48
C ARG A 51 -4.62 -6.51 -0.88
N HIS A 52 -5.57 -5.67 -1.30
CA HIS A 52 -6.25 -5.83 -2.59
C HIS A 52 -5.29 -5.68 -3.76
N LEU A 53 -4.39 -4.69 -3.71
CA LEU A 53 -3.36 -4.48 -4.73
C LEU A 53 -2.47 -5.73 -4.92
N ARG A 54 -1.99 -6.32 -3.81
CA ARG A 54 -1.18 -7.54 -3.84
C ARG A 54 -1.95 -8.74 -4.37
N ALA A 55 -3.19 -8.93 -3.91
CA ALA A 55 -4.04 -10.02 -4.36
C ALA A 55 -4.30 -9.94 -5.87
N ARG A 56 -4.59 -8.73 -6.38
CA ARG A 56 -4.79 -8.49 -7.81
C ARG A 56 -3.54 -8.78 -8.63
N ALA A 57 -2.38 -8.28 -8.21
CA ALA A 57 -1.12 -8.54 -8.90
C ALA A 57 -0.78 -10.04 -8.94
N GLU A 58 -1.05 -10.76 -7.85
CA GLU A 58 -0.84 -12.21 -7.80
C GLU A 58 -1.83 -12.96 -8.71
N ALA A 59 -3.10 -12.55 -8.76
CA ALA A 59 -4.09 -13.13 -9.67
C ALA A 59 -3.68 -12.96 -11.14
N ILE A 60 -3.21 -11.76 -11.53
CA ILE A 60 -2.67 -11.50 -12.87
C ILE A 60 -1.46 -12.41 -13.12
N ARG A 61 -0.49 -12.45 -12.20
CA ARG A 61 0.72 -13.29 -12.33
C ARG A 61 0.37 -14.76 -12.54
N GLN A 62 -0.55 -15.31 -11.75
CA GLN A 62 -0.99 -16.69 -11.84
C GLN A 62 -1.70 -16.97 -13.18
N GLY A 63 -2.58 -16.07 -13.61
CA GLY A 63 -3.27 -16.18 -14.90
C GLY A 63 -2.29 -16.22 -16.08
N GLU A 64 -1.34 -15.29 -16.12
CA GLU A 64 -0.32 -15.26 -17.19
C GLU A 64 0.63 -16.46 -17.11
N LEU A 65 1.05 -16.86 -15.90
CA LEU A 65 1.89 -18.04 -15.71
C LEU A 65 1.18 -19.29 -16.23
N GLN A 66 -0.11 -19.48 -15.90
CA GLN A 66 -0.88 -20.63 -16.35
C GLN A 66 -0.99 -20.66 -17.88
N ARG A 67 -1.21 -19.52 -18.54
CA ARG A 67 -1.23 -19.44 -20.01
C ARG A 67 0.12 -19.77 -20.63
N ALA A 68 1.20 -19.22 -20.08
CA ALA A 68 2.55 -19.52 -20.55
C ALA A 68 2.85 -21.02 -20.42
N LEU A 69 2.48 -21.64 -19.30
CA LEU A 69 2.67 -23.08 -19.06
C LEU A 69 1.81 -23.99 -19.97
N GLN A 70 0.70 -23.50 -20.51
CA GLN A 70 -0.10 -24.23 -21.51
C GLN A 70 0.54 -24.20 -22.91
N ARG A 71 1.26 -23.11 -23.24
CA ARG A 71 1.89 -22.91 -24.55
C ARG A 71 3.34 -23.44 -24.60
N LEU A 72 4.00 -23.54 -23.45
CA LEU A 72 5.40 -23.94 -23.33
C LEU A 72 5.54 -25.31 -22.68
N SER A 73 6.21 -26.22 -23.37
CA SER A 73 6.60 -27.52 -22.81
C SER A 73 7.86 -27.36 -21.95
N LEU A 74 7.67 -27.02 -20.68
CA LEU A 74 8.76 -26.86 -19.71
C LEU A 74 8.94 -28.10 -18.82
N ASP A 75 10.17 -28.42 -18.47
CA ASP A 75 10.46 -29.37 -17.38
C ASP A 75 10.17 -28.75 -16.01
N GLU A 76 10.19 -29.57 -14.95
CA GLU A 76 9.85 -29.10 -13.60
C GLU A 76 10.81 -28.01 -13.07
N THR A 77 12.10 -28.11 -13.37
CA THR A 77 13.11 -27.12 -12.97
C THR A 77 12.85 -25.79 -13.66
N GLN A 78 12.53 -25.82 -14.94
CA GLN A 78 12.18 -24.63 -15.73
C GLN A 78 10.89 -23.98 -15.23
N ARG A 79 9.85 -24.77 -14.89
CA ARG A 79 8.60 -24.24 -14.30
C ARG A 79 8.86 -23.48 -13.01
N GLN A 80 9.65 -24.05 -12.11
CA GLN A 80 10.02 -23.39 -10.85
C GLN A 80 10.84 -22.12 -11.09
N GLY A 81 11.74 -22.14 -12.08
CA GLY A 81 12.50 -20.97 -12.52
C GLY A 81 11.59 -19.82 -12.98
N VAL A 82 10.61 -20.11 -13.84
CA VAL A 82 9.64 -19.13 -14.34
C VAL A 82 8.73 -18.62 -13.21
N GLU A 83 8.28 -19.50 -12.31
CA GLU A 83 7.48 -19.09 -11.15
C GLU A 83 8.26 -18.14 -10.24
N SER A 84 9.52 -18.45 -9.94
CA SER A 84 10.39 -17.60 -9.13
C SER A 84 10.68 -16.25 -9.81
N LEU A 85 10.93 -16.26 -11.12
CA LEU A 85 11.14 -15.06 -11.92
C LEU A 85 9.91 -14.15 -11.89
N THR A 86 8.73 -14.68 -12.19
CA THR A 86 7.48 -13.90 -12.22
C THR A 86 7.15 -13.33 -10.85
N ARG A 87 7.33 -14.10 -9.76
CA ARG A 87 7.18 -13.60 -8.39
C ARG A 87 8.17 -12.46 -8.09
N SER A 88 9.43 -12.61 -8.50
CA SER A 88 10.46 -11.59 -8.30
C SER A 88 10.13 -10.29 -9.03
N ILE A 89 9.59 -10.37 -10.24
CA ILE A 89 9.14 -9.20 -11.01
C ILE A 89 7.99 -8.50 -10.27
N VAL A 90 6.94 -9.23 -9.88
CA VAL A 90 5.80 -8.66 -9.15
C VAL A 90 6.24 -8.02 -7.84
N ASN A 91 7.10 -8.68 -7.07
CA ASN A 91 7.63 -8.14 -5.82
C ASN A 91 8.40 -6.83 -6.04
N LYS A 92 9.25 -6.76 -7.07
CA LYS A 92 10.00 -5.54 -7.39
C LYS A 92 9.09 -4.40 -7.86
N LEU A 93 8.10 -4.70 -8.70
CA LEU A 93 7.12 -3.71 -9.16
C LEU A 93 6.28 -3.17 -8.00
N LEU A 94 5.88 -4.02 -7.05
CA LEU A 94 5.03 -3.63 -5.93
C LEU A 94 5.79 -2.99 -4.76
N HIS A 95 7.12 -3.14 -4.68
CA HIS A 95 7.90 -2.61 -3.57
C HIS A 95 7.70 -1.10 -3.41
N ALA A 96 7.98 -0.32 -4.46
CA ALA A 96 7.90 1.14 -4.42
C ALA A 96 6.46 1.65 -4.13
N PRO A 97 5.41 1.25 -4.87
CA PRO A 97 4.06 1.75 -4.63
C PRO A 97 3.51 1.34 -3.26
N VAL A 98 3.76 0.10 -2.79
CA VAL A 98 3.33 -0.32 -1.45
C VAL A 98 4.06 0.46 -0.35
N SER A 99 5.37 0.69 -0.50
CA SER A 99 6.13 1.49 0.46
C SER A 99 5.62 2.94 0.52
N ARG A 100 5.32 3.54 -0.63
CA ARG A 100 4.77 4.91 -0.68
C ARG A 100 3.37 4.97 -0.06
N LEU A 101 2.49 4.02 -0.38
CA LEU A 101 1.16 3.95 0.22
C LEU A 101 1.21 3.86 1.75
N ARG A 102 2.18 3.13 2.32
CA ARG A 102 2.37 3.09 3.77
C ARG A 102 2.85 4.43 4.33
N ALA A 103 3.87 5.03 3.71
CA ALA A 103 4.45 6.29 4.17
C ALA A 103 3.48 7.46 4.07
N GLU A 104 2.69 7.54 2.99
CA GLU A 104 1.71 8.61 2.80
C GLU A 104 0.50 8.44 3.72
N ALA A 105 0.12 7.21 4.09
CA ALA A 105 -1.02 6.98 4.96
C ALA A 105 -0.79 7.43 6.43
N GLU A 106 0.47 7.68 6.81
CA GLU A 106 0.84 8.29 8.10
C GLU A 106 0.74 9.83 8.05
N ARG A 107 0.43 10.43 6.89
CA ARG A 107 0.31 11.87 6.69
C ARG A 107 -1.16 12.28 6.54
N GLU A 108 -1.45 13.53 6.90
CA GLU A 108 -2.80 14.12 6.83
C GLU A 108 -3.40 14.09 5.41
N GLU A 109 -2.55 14.17 4.37
CA GLU A 109 -2.93 14.11 2.95
C GLU A 109 -3.03 12.66 2.39
N GLY A 110 -2.76 11.65 3.22
CA GLY A 110 -2.64 10.24 2.81
C GLY A 110 -3.91 9.63 2.20
N LEU A 111 -5.08 10.17 2.53
CA LEU A 111 -6.37 9.73 2.01
C LEU A 111 -6.48 9.91 0.49
N ALA A 112 -5.98 11.03 -0.05
CA ALA A 112 -6.04 11.30 -1.49
C ALA A 112 -5.16 10.32 -2.28
N TYR A 113 -3.98 9.98 -1.74
CA TYR A 113 -3.09 8.98 -2.34
C TYR A 113 -3.70 7.57 -2.31
N LEU A 114 -4.38 7.21 -1.21
CA LEU A 114 -5.08 5.94 -1.09
C LEU A 114 -6.22 5.82 -2.10
N GLU A 115 -7.01 6.89 -2.25
CA GLU A 115 -8.11 6.94 -3.20
C GLU A 115 -7.61 6.84 -4.64
N ALA A 116 -6.56 7.61 -4.98
CA ALA A 116 -5.93 7.53 -6.29
C ALA A 116 -5.43 6.11 -6.60
N ALA A 117 -4.84 5.42 -5.62
CA ALA A 117 -4.41 4.03 -5.80
C ALA A 117 -5.59 3.07 -6.00
N ARG A 118 -6.71 3.26 -5.31
CA ARG A 118 -7.92 2.45 -5.53
C ARG A 118 -8.45 2.60 -6.94
N VAL A 119 -8.53 3.84 -7.44
CA VAL A 119 -8.97 4.15 -8.79
C VAL A 119 -8.01 3.60 -9.85
N LEU A 120 -6.71 3.92 -9.74
CA LEU A 120 -5.70 3.53 -10.73
C LEU A 120 -5.57 2.01 -10.88
N PHE A 121 -5.74 1.27 -9.79
CA PHE A 121 -5.63 -0.18 -9.79
C PHE A 121 -7.00 -0.89 -9.76
N ALA A 122 -8.10 -0.14 -9.91
CA ALA A 122 -9.47 -0.64 -9.87
C ALA A 122 -9.74 -1.59 -8.69
N LEU A 123 -9.33 -1.20 -7.47
CA LEU A 123 -9.36 -2.05 -6.28
C LEU A 123 -10.73 -2.15 -5.60
N ASP A 124 -11.70 -1.36 -6.07
CA ASP A 124 -13.09 -1.34 -5.57
C ASP A 124 -14.05 -2.22 -6.41
N ASP A 125 -13.58 -2.75 -7.53
CA ASP A 125 -14.35 -3.63 -8.40
C ASP A 125 -13.64 -4.99 -8.56
N PRO A 126 -13.99 -5.99 -7.74
CA PRO A 126 -13.39 -7.31 -7.81
C PRO A 126 -13.66 -8.03 -9.15
N ASP A 127 -14.74 -7.69 -9.86
CA ASP A 127 -15.21 -8.40 -11.06
C ASP A 127 -14.48 -7.96 -12.34
N ARG A 128 -13.94 -6.72 -12.40
CA ARG A 128 -13.10 -6.25 -13.51
C ARG A 128 -11.80 -7.04 -13.70
N THR A 129 -11.33 -7.71 -12.64
CA THR A 129 -10.02 -8.38 -12.59
C THR A 129 -9.92 -9.57 -13.56
N GLY A 130 -11.01 -10.32 -13.76
CA GLY A 130 -11.03 -11.45 -14.71
C GLY A 130 -11.16 -11.01 -16.16
N ALA A 131 -11.87 -9.90 -16.41
CA ALA A 131 -12.15 -9.41 -17.76
C ALA A 131 -10.92 -8.79 -18.44
N GLU A 132 -10.11 -8.03 -17.70
CA GLU A 132 -8.91 -7.38 -18.25
C GLU A 132 -7.79 -8.37 -18.58
N ALA A 133 -7.64 -9.42 -17.77
CA ALA A 133 -6.70 -10.50 -18.07
C ALA A 133 -7.10 -11.24 -19.35
N ALA A 134 -8.40 -11.40 -19.64
CA ALA A 134 -8.87 -11.98 -20.89
C ALA A 134 -8.66 -11.03 -22.09
N GLN A 135 -8.76 -9.71 -21.88
CA GLN A 135 -8.55 -8.69 -22.92
C GLN A 135 -7.08 -8.48 -23.30
N SER A 136 -6.14 -8.57 -22.34
CA SER A 136 -4.71 -8.55 -22.66
C SER A 136 -4.28 -9.74 -23.52
N ALA A 137 -4.88 -10.93 -23.30
CA ALA A 137 -4.65 -12.12 -24.11
C ALA A 137 -5.08 -11.93 -25.57
N ALA A 138 -6.20 -11.24 -25.81
CA ALA A 138 -6.68 -10.95 -27.17
C ALA A 138 -5.79 -9.93 -27.92
N LEU A 139 -5.12 -9.01 -27.20
CA LEU A 139 -4.19 -8.05 -27.79
C LEU A 139 -2.84 -8.69 -28.17
N ASP A 140 -2.39 -9.70 -27.42
CA ASP A 140 -1.13 -10.40 -27.66
C ASP A 140 -1.24 -11.45 -28.81
N GLU A 141 -2.42 -12.05 -29.00
CA GLU A 141 -2.68 -12.90 -30.19
C GLU A 141 -2.73 -12.10 -31.50
N GLY A 142 -3.19 -10.85 -31.47
CA GLY A 142 -3.26 -10.00 -32.67
C GLY A 142 -1.93 -9.42 -33.16
N LEU A 143 -0.87 -9.46 -32.34
CA LEU A 143 0.43 -8.88 -32.70
C LEU A 143 1.33 -9.84 -33.51
N LEU A 144 1.01 -11.14 -33.52
CA LEU A 144 1.79 -12.17 -34.23
C LEU A 144 1.25 -12.54 -35.61
N ASP A 145 0.04 -12.10 -35.99
CA ASP A 145 -0.59 -12.42 -37.29
C ASP A 145 -0.20 -11.43 -38.42
N GLY A 146 0.60 -10.39 -38.10
CA GLY A 146 1.03 -9.35 -39.05
C GLY A 146 2.44 -9.53 -39.63
N ALA A 147 3.08 -10.68 -39.42
CA ALA A 147 4.35 -10.99 -40.08
C ALA A 147 4.06 -11.64 -41.45
N ASP A 148 3.87 -10.80 -42.47
CA ASP A 148 3.67 -11.21 -43.86
C ASP A 148 4.73 -12.24 -44.31
N PRO A 149 4.32 -13.38 -44.90
CA PRO A 149 5.19 -14.30 -45.61
C PRO A 149 5.21 -13.98 -47.10
N GLU A 150 5.94 -12.95 -47.51
CA GLU A 150 6.36 -12.72 -48.91
C GLU A 150 7.85 -12.30 -48.83
N ASP A 151 8.83 -13.08 -49.27
CA ASP A 151 8.96 -13.69 -50.58
C ASP A 151 9.70 -15.04 -50.52
N SER A 152 9.02 -16.11 -50.92
CA SER A 152 9.67 -17.23 -51.61
C SER A 152 9.01 -17.34 -52.97
N GLU A 153 9.70 -16.92 -54.03
CA GLU A 153 9.87 -17.67 -55.28
C GLU A 153 10.59 -16.84 -56.34
N GLY A 154 11.58 -17.43 -57.01
CA GLY A 154 12.01 -16.91 -58.29
C GLY A 154 13.43 -17.25 -58.76
N THR A 155 13.65 -18.54 -59.07
CA THR A 155 14.67 -19.08 -60.02
C THR A 155 16.15 -19.03 -59.63
#